data_AF-A0A6C7MDM8-F1
#
_entry.id   AF-A0A6C7MDM8-F1
#
_cell.length_a   1.000
_cell.length_b   1.000
_cell.length_c   1.000
_cell.angle_alpha   90.00
_cell.angle_beta   90.00
_cell.angle_gamma   90.00
#
_symmetry.space_group_name_H-M   'P 1'
#
loop_
_entity.id
_entity.type
_entity.pdbx_description
1 polymer ?
#
loop_
_entity_poly.entity_id
_entity_poly.type
_entity_poly.pdbx_seq_one_letter_code
_entity_poly.pdbx_strand_id
1 'polypeptide(L)'
;KKSLDKFANDFRDSFRTFKNALIKDNNLLDASNFHKYELYCKEIELKNKKGKTFKDVVDRWQLFFYCKLCDHHTDILQSLNSLILVIGIFVISSVAIVVGFNYSLGYKPILEHWYFSLDFYNHHINSIIQDNYLFMMAINVMILFIYLGLVGFALCLKYMRKFFIIISYMITLLVLAISPKILIPAMGIFTDKRAMLDPLSVFGGIYTIIFGFVAFSFIKTIRKNSIVPS
;
A
#
# COMPACT_ATOMS: atom_id res chain seq x y z
N LYS A 1 -30.84 3.23 24.54
CA LYS A 1 -30.64 3.17 23.07
C LYS A 1 -29.36 2.37 22.81
N LYS A 2 -29.41 1.28 22.02
CA LYS A 2 -28.22 0.46 21.71
C LYS A 2 -27.21 1.31 20.92
N SER A 3 -25.92 1.17 21.21
CA SER A 3 -24.87 1.92 20.51
C SER A 3 -24.63 1.34 19.10
N LEU A 4 -24.15 2.18 18.18
CA LEU A 4 -24.03 1.81 16.75
C LEU A 4 -23.04 0.66 16.52
N ASP A 5 -22.00 0.55 17.35
CA ASP A 5 -21.06 -0.58 17.35
C ASP A 5 -21.74 -1.90 17.72
N LYS A 6 -22.59 -1.89 18.76
CA LYS A 6 -23.34 -3.07 19.18
C LYS A 6 -24.37 -3.50 18.14
N PHE A 7 -25.04 -2.53 17.50
CA PHE A 7 -25.97 -2.81 16.41
C PHE A 7 -25.24 -3.45 15.23
N ALA A 8 -24.13 -2.85 14.79
CA ALA A 8 -23.31 -3.41 13.71
C ALA A 8 -22.81 -4.83 14.03
N ASN A 9 -22.43 -5.11 15.27
CA ASN A 9 -22.05 -6.46 15.69
C ASN A 9 -23.20 -7.48 15.58
N ASP A 10 -24.43 -7.12 15.94
CA ASP A 10 -25.58 -8.03 15.80
C ASP A 10 -25.87 -8.37 14.33
N PHE A 11 -25.80 -7.38 13.43
CA PHE A 11 -25.95 -7.61 11.99
C PHE A 11 -24.84 -8.50 11.46
N ARG A 12 -23.61 -8.26 11.90
CA ARG A 12 -22.47 -9.10 11.54
C ARG A 12 -22.68 -10.56 11.92
N ASP A 13 -23.19 -10.81 13.12
CA ASP A 13 -23.53 -12.17 13.59
C ASP A 13 -24.66 -12.79 12.76
N SER A 14 -25.70 -12.01 12.43
CA SER A 14 -26.79 -12.46 11.56
C SER A 14 -26.30 -12.85 10.16
N PHE A 15 -25.46 -12.01 9.55
CA PHE A 15 -24.85 -12.29 8.24
C PHE A 15 -23.91 -13.50 8.28
N ARG A 16 -23.21 -13.74 9.40
CA ARG A 16 -22.41 -14.95 9.59
C ARG A 16 -23.27 -16.21 9.56
N THR A 17 -24.44 -16.19 10.21
CA THR A 17 -25.40 -17.31 10.18
C THR A 17 -25.92 -17.56 8.77
N PHE A 18 -26.35 -16.52 8.05
CA PHE A 18 -26.81 -16.65 6.67
C PHE A 18 -25.72 -17.20 5.75
N LYS A 19 -24.49 -16.69 5.85
CA LYS A 19 -23.34 -17.20 5.10
C LYS A 19 -23.12 -18.70 5.35
N ASN A 20 -23.13 -19.14 6.61
CA ASN A 20 -22.90 -20.54 6.95
C ASN A 20 -24.02 -21.46 6.43
N ALA A 21 -25.27 -21.01 6.48
CA ALA A 21 -26.40 -21.74 5.89
C ALA A 21 -26.23 -21.87 4.37
N LEU A 22 -25.91 -20.79 3.67
CA LEU A 22 -25.73 -20.79 2.22
C LEU A 22 -24.53 -21.63 1.75
N ILE A 23 -23.45 -21.66 2.52
CA ILE A 23 -22.32 -22.57 2.25
C ILE A 23 -22.78 -24.03 2.35
N LYS A 24 -23.61 -24.36 3.35
CA LYS A 24 -24.15 -25.72 3.51
C LYS A 24 -25.07 -26.11 2.34
N ASP A 25 -25.80 -25.14 1.80
CA ASP A 25 -26.70 -25.33 0.66
C ASP A 25 -25.97 -25.24 -0.70
N ASN A 26 -24.63 -25.24 -0.72
CA ASN A 26 -23.77 -25.07 -1.90
C ASN A 26 -24.03 -23.78 -2.71
N ASN A 27 -24.69 -22.78 -2.12
CA ASN A 27 -24.90 -21.46 -2.74
C ASN A 27 -23.75 -20.51 -2.39
N LEU A 28 -22.63 -20.69 -3.10
CA LEU A 28 -21.37 -19.97 -2.86
C LEU A 28 -21.44 -18.48 -3.22
N LEU A 29 -22.23 -18.13 -4.25
CA LEU A 29 -22.39 -16.76 -4.72
C LEU A 29 -23.06 -15.89 -3.64
N ASP A 30 -24.18 -16.35 -3.11
CA ASP A 30 -24.91 -15.60 -2.08
C ASP A 30 -24.14 -15.62 -0.75
N ALA A 31 -23.46 -16.72 -0.40
CA ALA A 31 -22.57 -16.75 0.75
C ALA A 31 -21.47 -15.68 0.67
N SER A 32 -20.91 -15.44 -0.52
CA SER A 32 -19.92 -14.37 -0.76
C SER A 32 -20.52 -12.97 -0.56
N ASN A 33 -21.77 -12.76 -1.01
CA ASN A 33 -22.51 -11.51 -0.78
C ASN A 33 -22.71 -11.22 0.72
N PHE A 34 -23.10 -12.22 1.51
CA PHE A 34 -23.25 -12.07 2.96
C PHE A 34 -21.91 -11.85 3.69
N HIS A 35 -20.81 -12.44 3.20
CA HIS A 35 -19.48 -12.13 3.73
C HIS A 35 -19.08 -10.66 3.50
N LYS A 36 -19.46 -10.07 2.36
CA LYS A 36 -19.28 -8.64 2.10
C LYS A 36 -20.03 -7.78 3.13
N TYR A 37 -21.27 -8.13 3.47
CA TYR A 37 -22.02 -7.43 4.51
C TYR A 37 -21.40 -7.62 5.91
N GLU A 38 -20.85 -8.80 6.21
CA GLU A 38 -20.07 -9.04 7.44
C GLU A 38 -18.90 -8.06 7.57
N LEU A 39 -18.16 -7.84 6.48
CA LEU A 39 -17.02 -6.91 6.45
C LEU A 39 -17.45 -5.46 6.63
N TYR A 40 -18.55 -5.02 5.99
CA TYR A 40 -19.09 -3.67 6.21
C TYR A 40 -19.54 -3.45 7.65
N CYS A 41 -20.20 -4.45 8.25
CA CYS A 41 -20.59 -4.38 9.65
C CYS A 41 -19.36 -4.28 10.56
N LYS A 42 -18.31 -5.06 10.30
CA LYS A 42 -17.03 -4.94 11.04
C LYS A 42 -16.41 -3.54 10.89
N GLU A 43 -16.52 -2.91 9.71
CA GLU A 43 -16.00 -1.56 9.50
C GLU A 43 -16.77 -0.51 10.33
N ILE A 44 -18.10 -0.61 10.36
CA ILE A 44 -18.97 0.27 11.14
C ILE A 44 -18.76 0.03 12.65
N GLU A 45 -18.62 -1.23 13.07
CA GLU A 45 -18.30 -1.64 14.43
C GLU A 45 -16.99 -0.96 14.89
N LEU A 46 -15.90 -1.12 14.13
CA LEU A 46 -14.59 -0.52 14.45
C LEU A 46 -14.60 1.01 14.39
N LYS A 47 -15.41 1.61 13.51
CA LYS A 47 -15.56 3.07 13.43
C LYS A 47 -16.22 3.64 14.69
N ASN A 48 -17.23 2.96 15.22
CA ASN A 48 -18.07 3.46 16.32
C ASN A 48 -17.72 2.91 17.71
N LYS A 49 -16.82 1.92 17.79
CA LYS A 49 -16.30 1.38 19.05
C LYS A 49 -15.67 2.49 19.91
N LYS A 50 -16.10 2.59 21.17
CA LYS A 50 -15.50 3.47 22.20
C LYS A 50 -14.28 2.77 22.83
N GLY A 51 -13.20 3.52 23.10
CA GLY A 51 -11.97 2.97 23.67
C GLY A 51 -11.21 2.07 22.69
N LYS A 52 -10.76 2.64 21.57
CA LYS A 52 -10.08 1.88 20.51
C LYS A 52 -8.68 1.46 20.96
N THR A 53 -8.40 0.17 20.89
CA THR A 53 -7.05 -0.36 21.11
C THR A 53 -6.18 -0.16 19.86
N PHE A 54 -4.86 -0.23 20.01
CA PHE A 54 -3.94 -0.22 18.86
C PHE A 54 -4.30 -1.30 17.83
N LYS A 55 -4.68 -2.49 18.31
CA LYS A 55 -5.18 -3.57 17.48
C LYS A 55 -6.42 -3.17 16.67
N ASP A 56 -7.40 -2.50 17.29
CA ASP A 56 -8.61 -2.04 16.58
C ASP A 56 -8.29 -1.03 15.48
N VAL A 57 -7.28 -0.18 15.70
CA VAL A 57 -6.81 0.79 14.70
C VAL A 57 -6.16 0.06 13.52
N VAL A 58 -5.25 -0.88 13.80
CA VAL A 58 -4.59 -1.70 12.77
C VAL A 58 -5.61 -2.54 11.99
N ASP A 59 -6.55 -3.20 12.68
CA ASP A 59 -7.63 -3.98 12.07
C ASP A 59 -8.49 -3.13 11.13
N ARG A 60 -8.78 -1.89 11.52
CA ARG A 60 -9.55 -0.95 10.69
C ARG A 60 -8.79 -0.55 9.43
N TRP A 61 -7.50 -0.22 9.56
CA TRP A 61 -6.65 0.10 8.41
C TRP A 61 -6.51 -1.09 7.48
N GLN A 62 -6.28 -2.28 8.03
CA GLN A 62 -6.22 -3.52 7.27
C GLN A 62 -7.53 -3.78 6.52
N LEU A 63 -8.68 -3.60 7.17
CA LEU A 63 -9.99 -3.76 6.54
C LEU A 63 -10.21 -2.73 5.43
N PHE A 64 -9.81 -1.48 5.65
CA PHE A 64 -9.90 -0.42 4.64
C PHE A 64 -9.08 -0.75 3.39
N PHE A 65 -7.82 -1.16 3.57
CA PHE A 65 -6.97 -1.60 2.47
C PHE A 65 -7.58 -2.82 1.76
N TYR A 66 -8.03 -3.82 2.50
CA TYR A 66 -8.68 -5.01 1.93
C TYR A 66 -9.90 -4.65 1.06
N CYS A 67 -10.82 -3.82 1.58
CA CYS A 67 -12.01 -3.39 0.83
C CYS A 67 -11.67 -2.55 -0.42
N LYS A 68 -10.67 -1.67 -0.33
CA LYS A 68 -10.33 -0.73 -1.41
C LYS A 68 -9.47 -1.35 -2.51
N LEU A 69 -8.56 -2.26 -2.15
CA LEU A 69 -7.62 -2.90 -3.07
C LEU A 69 -8.25 -4.11 -3.77
N CYS A 70 -8.97 -4.95 -3.03
CA CYS A 70 -9.37 -6.28 -3.51
C CYS A 70 -10.81 -6.35 -4.07
N ASP A 71 -11.56 -5.24 -4.07
CA ASP A 71 -12.98 -5.10 -4.50
C ASP A 71 -13.80 -6.36 -4.17
N HIS A 72 -14.47 -6.38 -3.01
CA HIS A 72 -15.17 -7.48 -2.28
C HIS A 72 -15.50 -8.84 -2.93
N HIS A 73 -15.59 -8.96 -4.25
CA HIS A 73 -15.79 -10.17 -5.03
C HIS A 73 -14.49 -10.54 -5.79
N THR A 74 -13.73 -11.46 -5.20
CA THR A 74 -13.06 -12.58 -5.91
C THR A 74 -12.27 -12.26 -7.18
N ASP A 75 -11.32 -11.33 -7.14
CA ASP A 75 -10.28 -11.28 -8.17
C ASP A 75 -8.89 -11.26 -7.53
N ILE A 76 -8.23 -12.43 -7.49
CA ILE A 76 -6.79 -12.53 -7.21
C ILE A 76 -6.04 -11.52 -8.07
N LEU A 77 -6.44 -11.40 -9.35
CA LEU A 77 -5.87 -10.44 -10.29
C LEU A 77 -6.03 -8.99 -9.82
N GLN A 78 -7.17 -8.60 -9.27
CA GLN A 78 -7.39 -7.25 -8.77
C GLN A 78 -6.53 -6.93 -7.53
N SER A 79 -6.38 -7.92 -6.65
CA SER A 79 -5.49 -7.81 -5.50
C SER A 79 -4.00 -7.78 -5.90
N LEU A 80 -3.61 -8.53 -6.94
CA LEU A 80 -2.27 -8.50 -7.54
C LEU A 80 -1.98 -7.17 -8.25
N ASN A 81 -2.93 -6.66 -9.04
CA ASN A 81 -2.86 -5.36 -9.71
C ASN A 81 -2.58 -4.25 -8.71
N SER A 82 -3.21 -4.32 -7.53
CA SER A 82 -3.02 -3.34 -6.47
C SER A 82 -1.65 -3.46 -5.80
N LEU A 83 -1.15 -4.68 -5.60
CA LEU A 83 0.21 -4.93 -5.10
C LEU A 83 1.24 -4.34 -6.07
N ILE A 84 1.13 -4.65 -7.36
CA ILE A 84 2.04 -4.17 -8.41
C ILE A 84 1.94 -2.66 -8.57
N LEU A 85 0.75 -2.08 -8.46
CA LEU A 85 0.56 -0.64 -8.49
C LEU A 85 1.37 0.07 -7.39
N VAL A 86 1.33 -0.43 -6.15
CA VAL A 86 2.09 0.14 -5.02
C VAL A 86 3.60 0.02 -5.26
N ILE A 87 4.07 -1.12 -5.76
CA ILE A 87 5.49 -1.32 -6.14
C ILE A 87 5.90 -0.32 -7.23
N GLY A 88 5.12 -0.21 -8.31
CA GLY A 88 5.45 0.67 -9.43
C GLY A 88 5.47 2.14 -9.04
N ILE A 89 4.48 2.61 -8.26
CA ILE A 89 4.47 3.99 -7.75
C ILE A 89 5.73 4.26 -6.90
N PHE A 90 6.09 3.31 -6.03
CA PHE A 90 7.28 3.44 -5.20
C PHE A 90 8.56 3.59 -6.04
N VAL A 91 8.73 2.76 -7.08
CA VAL A 91 9.90 2.85 -7.97
C VAL A 91 9.95 4.19 -8.71
N ILE A 92 8.84 4.62 -9.33
CA ILE A 92 8.77 5.90 -10.05
C ILE A 92 9.10 7.07 -9.11
N SER A 93 8.50 7.07 -7.91
CA SER A 93 8.71 8.14 -6.94
C SER A 93 10.15 8.16 -6.43
N SER A 94 10.76 6.99 -6.24
CA SER A 94 12.18 6.88 -5.85
C SER A 94 13.10 7.48 -6.91
N VAL A 95 12.85 7.20 -8.19
CA VAL A 95 13.57 7.81 -9.31
C VAL A 95 13.36 9.33 -9.32
N ALA A 96 12.11 9.79 -9.12
CA ALA A 96 11.78 11.21 -9.09
C ALA A 96 12.49 11.97 -7.95
N ILE A 97 12.63 11.35 -6.76
CA ILE A 97 13.37 11.94 -5.63
C ILE A 97 14.84 12.14 -6.00
N VAL A 98 15.50 11.10 -6.52
CA VAL A 98 16.93 11.17 -6.91
C VAL A 98 17.14 12.20 -8.02
N VAL A 99 16.31 12.16 -9.07
CA VAL A 99 16.37 13.10 -10.19
C VAL A 99 16.12 14.54 -9.74
N GLY A 100 15.09 14.78 -8.93
CA GLY A 100 14.73 16.10 -8.43
C GLY A 100 15.79 16.70 -7.52
N PHE A 101 16.40 15.89 -6.66
CA PHE A 101 17.51 16.31 -5.81
C PHE A 101 18.73 16.71 -6.65
N ASN A 102 19.13 15.86 -7.60
CA ASN A 102 20.27 16.13 -8.47
C ASN A 102 20.06 17.40 -9.30
N TYR A 103 18.85 17.57 -9.84
CA TYR A 103 18.46 18.77 -10.58
C TYR A 103 18.51 20.04 -9.70
N SER A 104 18.09 19.94 -8.44
CA SER A 104 18.14 21.05 -7.48
C SER A 104 19.58 21.50 -7.18
N LEU A 105 20.56 20.60 -7.32
CA LEU A 105 21.99 20.89 -7.21
C LEU A 105 22.64 21.30 -8.55
N GLY A 106 21.84 21.53 -9.60
CA GLY A 106 22.33 21.96 -10.92
C GLY A 106 22.90 20.84 -11.79
N TYR A 107 22.88 19.59 -11.31
CA TYR A 107 23.25 18.44 -12.14
C TYR A 107 22.06 18.05 -13.02
N LYS A 108 22.26 17.90 -14.32
CA LYS A 108 21.23 17.35 -15.23
C LYS A 108 21.33 15.83 -15.21
N PRO A 109 20.43 15.11 -14.50
CA PRO A 109 20.49 13.66 -14.47
C PRO A 109 20.14 13.08 -15.84
N ILE A 110 21.01 12.21 -16.34
CA ILE A 110 20.78 11.41 -17.55
C ILE A 110 20.30 10.03 -17.08
N LEU A 111 19.10 9.62 -17.49
CA LEU A 111 18.48 8.34 -17.09
C LEU A 111 19.35 7.12 -17.47
N GLU A 112 20.10 7.20 -18.56
CA GLU A 112 21.03 6.14 -19.01
C GLU A 112 22.16 5.86 -18.01
N HIS A 113 22.51 6.84 -17.17
CA HIS A 113 23.53 6.71 -16.13
C HIS A 113 22.91 6.73 -14.73
N TRP A 114 21.86 5.92 -14.51
CA TRP A 114 21.16 5.82 -13.23
C TRP A 114 22.09 5.58 -12.04
N TYR A 115 23.08 4.68 -12.16
CA TYR A 115 24.05 4.41 -11.09
C TYR A 115 24.82 5.67 -10.67
N PHE A 116 25.28 6.46 -11.64
CA PHE A 116 25.99 7.71 -11.36
C PHE A 116 25.07 8.75 -10.69
N SER A 117 23.82 8.84 -11.15
CA SER A 117 22.80 9.71 -10.55
C SER A 117 22.55 9.33 -9.08
N LEU A 118 22.51 8.04 -8.77
CA LEU A 118 22.33 7.54 -7.40
C LEU A 118 23.57 7.78 -6.53
N ASP A 119 24.78 7.61 -7.08
CA ASP A 119 26.03 7.87 -6.35
C ASP A 119 26.21 9.35 -6.01
N PHE A 120 25.90 10.24 -6.97
CA PHE A 120 25.88 11.69 -6.73
C PHE A 120 24.91 12.06 -5.61
N TYR A 121 23.69 11.49 -5.63
CA TYR A 121 22.71 11.66 -4.56
C TYR A 121 23.29 11.22 -3.21
N ASN A 122 23.80 9.99 -3.13
CA ASN A 122 24.32 9.41 -1.89
C ASN A 122 25.49 10.21 -1.31
N HIS A 123 26.32 10.81 -2.17
CA HIS A 123 27.46 11.62 -1.75
C HIS A 123 27.03 12.94 -1.09
N HIS A 124 26.02 13.62 -1.63
CA HIS A 124 25.62 14.97 -1.19
C HIS A 124 24.50 14.98 -0.15
N ILE A 125 23.68 13.92 -0.05
CA ILE A 125 22.49 13.95 0.81
C ILE A 125 22.85 14.08 2.30
N ASN A 126 23.93 13.42 2.73
CA ASN A 126 24.32 13.40 4.14
C ASN A 126 24.81 14.77 4.64
N SER A 127 25.61 15.50 3.84
CA SER A 127 26.04 16.85 4.20
C SER A 127 24.85 17.80 4.27
N ILE A 128 23.94 17.74 3.31
CA ILE A 128 22.73 18.59 3.29
C ILE A 128 21.81 18.33 4.49
N ILE A 129 21.67 17.06 4.93
CA ILE A 129 20.93 16.72 6.14
C ILE A 129 21.57 17.34 7.38
N GLN A 130 22.90 17.31 7.49
CA GLN A 130 23.62 17.89 8.62
C GLN A 130 23.51 19.42 8.63
N ASP A 131 23.65 20.05 7.47
CA ASP A 131 23.61 21.50 7.34
C ASP A 131 22.20 22.05 7.58
N ASN A 132 21.15 21.32 7.17
CA ASN A 132 19.77 21.81 7.16
C ASN A 132 18.75 20.78 7.67
N TYR A 133 18.91 20.33 8.91
CA TYR A 133 18.06 19.30 9.52
C TYR A 133 16.54 19.60 9.47
N LEU A 134 16.12 20.81 9.87
CA LEU A 134 14.70 21.21 9.89
C LEU A 134 14.08 21.26 8.49
N PHE A 135 14.86 21.70 7.51
CA PHE A 135 14.42 21.74 6.11
C PHE A 135 14.21 20.33 5.56
N MET A 136 15.12 19.40 5.85
CA MET A 136 14.99 18.00 5.44
C MET A 136 13.79 17.31 6.11
N MET A 137 13.52 17.61 7.38
CA MET A 137 12.28 17.18 8.04
C MET A 137 11.03 17.66 7.29
N ALA A 138 10.98 18.93 6.91
CA ALA A 138 9.85 19.48 6.15
C ALA A 138 9.69 18.82 4.78
N ILE A 139 10.80 18.58 4.05
CA ILE A 139 10.79 17.85 2.78
C ILE A 139 10.23 16.45 2.96
N ASN A 140 10.68 15.71 3.98
CA ASN A 140 10.21 14.35 4.24
C ASN A 140 8.71 14.29 4.53
N VAL A 141 8.20 15.25 5.29
CA VAL A 141 6.76 15.39 5.55
C VAL A 141 6.00 15.70 4.26
N MET A 142 6.52 16.59 3.42
CA MET A 142 5.92 16.90 2.12
C MET A 142 5.90 15.69 1.18
N ILE A 143 7.00 14.95 1.08
CA ILE A 143 7.10 13.73 0.26
C ILE A 143 6.10 12.67 0.74
N LEU A 144 5.96 12.49 2.07
CA LEU A 144 4.95 11.60 2.64
C LEU A 144 3.53 11.97 2.18
N PHE A 145 3.14 13.25 2.26
CA PHE A 145 1.82 13.68 1.84
C PHE A 145 1.60 13.54 0.32
N ILE A 146 2.60 13.87 -0.50
CA ILE A 146 2.55 13.69 -1.95
C ILE A 146 2.34 12.21 -2.29
N TYR A 147 3.09 11.32 -1.65
CA TYR A 147 2.97 9.89 -1.88
C TYR A 147 1.63 9.31 -1.46
N LEU A 148 1.15 9.63 -0.25
CA LEU A 148 -0.17 9.21 0.21
C LEU A 148 -1.27 9.74 -0.71
N GLY A 149 -1.12 10.98 -1.19
CA GLY A 149 -2.00 11.58 -2.20
C GLY A 149 -1.99 10.81 -3.51
N LEU A 150 -0.80 10.45 -4.02
CA LEU A 150 -0.64 9.75 -5.30
C LEU A 150 -1.15 8.30 -5.23
N VAL A 151 -0.86 7.58 -4.15
CA VAL A 151 -1.43 6.25 -3.88
C VAL A 151 -2.96 6.35 -3.72
N GLY A 152 -3.45 7.30 -2.93
CA GLY A 152 -4.89 7.53 -2.77
C GLY A 152 -5.59 7.85 -4.09
N PHE A 153 -4.98 8.69 -4.92
CA PHE A 153 -5.46 9.05 -6.25
C PHE A 153 -5.51 7.83 -7.18
N ALA A 154 -4.43 7.06 -7.23
CA ALA A 154 -4.33 5.85 -8.04
C ALA A 154 -5.33 4.74 -7.61
N LEU A 155 -5.69 4.69 -6.32
CA LEU A 155 -6.68 3.76 -5.79
C LEU A 155 -8.13 4.24 -5.92
N CYS A 156 -8.39 5.55 -5.93
CA CYS A 156 -9.74 6.10 -5.96
C CYS A 156 -10.34 6.28 -7.35
N LEU A 157 -9.52 6.58 -8.37
CA LEU A 157 -10.03 6.85 -9.72
C LEU A 157 -10.02 5.58 -10.59
N LYS A 158 -11.20 4.98 -10.79
CA LYS A 158 -11.35 3.73 -11.57
C LYS A 158 -10.74 3.80 -12.98
N TYR A 159 -10.86 4.94 -13.67
CA TYR A 159 -10.36 5.12 -15.03
C TYR A 159 -8.82 5.23 -15.06
N MET A 160 -8.25 6.08 -14.20
CA MET A 160 -6.80 6.26 -14.10
C MET A 160 -6.09 5.02 -13.53
N ARG A 161 -6.77 4.23 -12.69
CA ARG A 161 -6.22 3.03 -12.08
C ARG A 161 -5.69 2.03 -13.11
N LYS A 162 -6.42 1.79 -14.21
CA LYS A 162 -5.97 0.87 -15.27
C LYS A 162 -4.66 1.34 -15.93
N PHE A 163 -4.56 2.64 -16.22
CA PHE A 163 -3.36 3.24 -16.79
C PHE A 163 -2.15 3.09 -15.85
N PHE A 164 -2.31 3.44 -14.57
CA PHE A 164 -1.25 3.27 -13.58
C PHE A 164 -0.83 1.81 -13.41
N ILE A 165 -1.78 0.86 -13.42
CA ILE A 165 -1.45 -0.57 -13.35
C ILE A 165 -0.53 -0.97 -14.51
N ILE A 166 -0.87 -0.59 -15.75
CA ILE A 166 -0.07 -0.96 -16.94
C ILE A 166 1.36 -0.44 -16.82
N ILE A 167 1.53 0.84 -16.46
CA ILE A 167 2.85 1.45 -16.25
C ILE A 167 3.60 0.72 -15.12
N SER A 168 2.93 0.48 -14.00
CA SER A 168 3.53 -0.22 -12.86
C SER A 168 3.98 -1.63 -13.20
N TYR A 169 3.25 -2.36 -14.05
CA TYR A 169 3.68 -3.67 -14.55
C TYR A 169 4.97 -3.58 -15.37
N MET A 170 5.04 -2.65 -16.33
CA MET A 170 6.22 -2.47 -17.17
C MET A 170 7.46 -2.15 -16.32
N ILE A 171 7.31 -1.25 -15.35
CA ILE A 171 8.39 -0.85 -14.45
C ILE A 171 8.80 -1.98 -13.52
N THR A 172 7.84 -2.69 -12.93
CA THR A 172 8.10 -3.82 -12.04
C THR A 172 8.87 -4.93 -12.77
N LEU A 173 8.50 -5.25 -14.02
CA LEU A 173 9.21 -6.23 -14.85
C LEU A 173 10.63 -5.77 -15.19
N LEU A 174 10.81 -4.50 -15.54
CA LEU A 174 12.12 -3.92 -15.83
C LEU A 174 13.04 -3.95 -14.60
N VAL A 175 12.54 -3.59 -13.42
CA VAL A 175 13.30 -3.65 -12.15
C VAL A 175 13.64 -5.10 -11.79
N LEU A 176 12.72 -6.05 -12.00
CA LEU A 176 12.98 -7.46 -11.76
C LEU A 176 14.10 -7.99 -12.66
N ALA A 177 14.18 -7.53 -13.91
CA ALA A 177 15.23 -7.91 -14.86
C ALA A 177 16.61 -7.31 -14.52
N ILE A 178 16.65 -6.05 -14.04
CA ILE A 178 17.91 -5.38 -13.70
C ILE A 178 18.43 -5.83 -12.33
N SER A 179 17.58 -5.78 -11.31
CA SER A 179 17.94 -6.16 -9.94
C SER A 179 16.70 -6.44 -9.09
N PRO A 180 16.34 -7.73 -8.88
CA PRO A 180 15.15 -8.10 -8.11
C PRO A 180 15.21 -7.66 -6.64
N LYS A 181 16.43 -7.37 -6.13
CA LYS A 181 16.66 -6.88 -4.76
C LYS A 181 15.98 -5.53 -4.46
N ILE A 182 15.76 -4.68 -5.47
CA ILE A 182 15.10 -3.37 -5.32
C ILE A 182 13.60 -3.54 -5.02
N LEU A 183 13.00 -4.67 -5.42
CA LEU A 183 11.58 -4.92 -5.23
C LEU A 183 11.21 -5.25 -3.78
N ILE A 184 12.16 -5.84 -3.04
CA ILE A 184 11.92 -6.29 -1.67
C ILE A 184 12.05 -5.09 -0.73
N PRO A 185 10.96 -4.66 -0.06
CA PRO A 185 10.94 -3.43 0.74
C PRO A 185 12.02 -3.39 1.84
N ALA A 186 12.47 -4.55 2.30
CA ALA A 186 13.37 -4.69 3.43
C ALA A 186 14.88 -4.68 3.10
N MET A 187 15.32 -5.00 1.87
CA MET A 187 16.74 -5.37 1.66
C MET A 187 17.66 -4.24 1.16
N GLY A 188 17.15 -3.22 0.48
CA GLY A 188 18.00 -2.20 -0.16
C GLY A 188 18.04 -0.84 0.53
N ILE A 189 17.01 -0.49 1.30
CA ILE A 189 16.79 0.88 1.80
C ILE A 189 17.12 1.00 3.30
N PHE A 190 16.96 -0.10 4.05
CA PHE A 190 17.37 -0.23 5.45
C PHE A 190 18.81 -0.73 5.60
N THR A 191 19.69 -0.41 4.66
CA THR A 191 21.12 -0.64 4.91
C THR A 191 21.58 0.39 5.94
N ASP A 192 22.28 -0.04 6.99
CA ASP A 192 22.75 0.78 8.14
C ASP A 192 23.60 2.01 7.77
N LYS A 193 23.82 2.27 6.47
CA LYS A 193 24.63 3.36 5.94
C LYS A 193 23.85 4.64 5.62
N ARG A 194 22.51 4.61 5.52
CA ARG A 194 21.69 5.80 5.17
C ARG A 194 21.24 6.55 6.41
N ALA A 195 21.31 7.89 6.37
CA ALA A 195 20.86 8.74 7.46
C ALA A 195 19.34 8.63 7.70
N MET A 196 18.91 8.81 8.95
CA MET A 196 17.51 8.64 9.36
C MET A 196 16.54 9.63 8.68
N LEU A 197 17.05 10.75 8.17
CA LEU A 197 16.28 11.76 7.43
C LEU A 197 16.55 11.77 5.92
N ASP A 198 17.27 10.78 5.40
CA ASP A 198 17.39 10.59 3.95
C ASP A 198 15.97 10.40 3.38
N PRO A 199 15.51 11.27 2.46
CA PRO A 199 14.21 11.14 1.82
C PRO A 199 13.94 9.77 1.23
N LEU A 200 14.95 9.12 0.65
CA LEU A 200 14.80 7.77 0.11
C LEU A 200 14.60 6.72 1.21
N SER A 201 15.24 6.92 2.37
CA SER A 201 15.10 6.05 3.55
C SER A 201 13.72 6.17 4.18
N VAL A 202 13.29 7.41 4.47
CA VAL A 202 11.95 7.68 5.03
C VAL A 202 10.86 7.16 4.09
N PHE A 203 11.01 7.40 2.79
CA PHE A 203 10.10 6.93 1.76
C PHE A 203 10.01 5.39 1.70
N GLY A 204 11.15 4.70 1.74
CA GLY A 204 11.19 3.23 1.81
C GLY A 204 10.52 2.66 3.06
N GLY A 205 10.67 3.33 4.21
CA GLY A 205 9.98 2.96 5.45
C GLY A 205 8.45 3.02 5.30
N ILE A 206 7.92 4.12 4.76
CA ILE A 206 6.49 4.28 4.51
C ILE A 206 5.98 3.24 3.51
N TYR A 207 6.72 3.05 2.40
CA TYR A 207 6.41 2.04 1.41
C TYR A 207 6.34 0.64 2.01
N THR A 208 7.29 0.27 2.87
CA THR A 208 7.32 -1.05 3.54
C THR A 208 6.06 -1.30 4.36
N ILE A 209 5.58 -0.30 5.09
CA ILE A 209 4.34 -0.39 5.86
C ILE A 209 3.14 -0.62 4.94
N ILE A 210 2.99 0.22 3.89
CA ILE A 210 1.88 0.10 2.94
C ILE A 210 1.93 -1.24 2.19
N PHE A 211 3.11 -1.64 1.73
CA PHE A 211 3.34 -2.93 1.09
C PHE A 211 2.92 -4.08 2.01
N GLY A 212 3.26 -4.03 3.30
CA GLY A 212 2.84 -5.03 4.28
C GLY A 212 1.32 -5.17 4.37
N PHE A 213 0.57 -4.06 4.42
CA PHE A 213 -0.90 -4.08 4.42
C PHE A 213 -1.49 -4.65 3.13
N VAL A 214 -0.93 -4.26 1.98
CA VAL A 214 -1.40 -4.69 0.65
C VAL A 214 -1.09 -6.17 0.42
N ALA A 215 0.14 -6.60 0.74
CA ALA A 215 0.57 -8.00 0.65
C ALA A 215 -0.22 -8.91 1.59
N PHE A 216 -0.49 -8.47 2.82
CA PHE A 216 -1.38 -9.20 3.74
C PHE A 216 -2.78 -9.38 3.14
N SER A 217 -3.32 -8.31 2.55
CA SER A 217 -4.63 -8.34 1.89
C SER A 217 -4.64 -9.30 0.70
N PHE A 218 -3.57 -9.31 -0.09
CA PHE A 218 -3.37 -10.22 -1.22
C PHE A 218 -3.32 -11.70 -0.77
N ILE A 219 -2.51 -12.02 0.25
CA ILE A 219 -2.40 -13.38 0.83
C ILE A 219 -3.77 -13.86 1.32
N LYS A 220 -4.53 -12.98 1.98
CA LYS A 220 -5.88 -13.29 2.47
C LYS A 220 -6.84 -13.59 1.31
N THR A 221 -6.73 -12.87 0.20
CA THR A 221 -7.53 -13.13 -1.01
C THR A 221 -7.18 -14.46 -1.66
N ILE A 222 -5.90 -14.79 -1.84
CA ILE A 222 -5.46 -16.08 -2.38
C ILE A 222 -6.00 -17.24 -1.54
N ARG A 223 -5.85 -17.17 -0.22
CA ARG A 223 -6.32 -18.23 0.67
C ARG A 223 -7.82 -18.49 0.51
N LYS A 224 -8.63 -17.43 0.36
CA LYS A 224 -10.07 -17.54 0.17
C LYS A 224 -10.41 -18.21 -1.18
N ASN A 225 -9.80 -17.75 -2.27
CA ASN A 225 -10.06 -18.29 -3.61
C ASN A 225 -9.54 -19.73 -3.79
N SER A 226 -8.53 -20.15 -3.01
CA SER A 226 -8.08 -21.55 -3.00
C SER A 226 -9.05 -22.51 -2.30
N ILE A 227 -9.91 -22.02 -1.40
CA ILE A 227 -10.87 -22.85 -0.64
C ILE A 227 -12.23 -22.89 -1.35
N VAL A 228 -12.61 -21.79 -1.99
CA VAL A 228 -13.82 -21.69 -2.80
C VAL A 228 -13.40 -21.12 -4.15
N PRO A 229 -13.16 -21.96 -5.17
CA PRO A 229 -12.87 -21.47 -6.51
C PRO A 229 -14.08 -20.69 -7.00
N SER A 230 -13.84 -19.44 -7.38
CA SER A 230 -14.81 -18.57 -8.07
C SER A 230 -14.92 -18.96 -9.54
#